data_AF-A0AA38RTD4-F1
#
_entry.id   AF-A0AA38RTD4-F1
#
_cell.length_a   1.000
_cell.length_b   1.000
_cell.length_c   1.000
_cell.angle_alpha   90.00
_cell.angle_beta   90.00
_cell.angle_gamma   90.00
#
_symmetry.space_group_name_H-M   'P 1'
#
loop_
_entity.id
_entity.type
_entity.pdbx_description
1 polymer ?
#
loop_
_entity_poly.entity_id
_entity_poly.type
_entity_poly.pdbx_seq_one_letter_code
_entity_poly.pdbx_strand_id
1 'polypeptide(L)'
;MPELADPNSVGGGEKFEVVFESGKEYRMRLINAAIEGHFQFMIDSHSLTVIANDLVPMVPYVTGSVFIAGGQRSDVIVEADAQPGDYWLRAGWAKFLFGRQPRPPLNMTGNVRYDALSNKDPPAN
;
A
#
# COMPACT_ATOMS: atom_id res chain seq x y z
N MET A 1 21.98 27.14 7.85
CA MET A 1 22.98 26.19 7.31
C MET A 1 22.31 25.47 6.15
N PRO A 2 22.83 25.52 4.91
CA PRO A 2 22.27 24.71 3.83
C PRO A 2 22.63 23.24 4.07
N GLU A 3 21.65 22.35 3.92
CA GLU A 3 21.81 20.91 4.04
C GLU A 3 22.71 20.42 2.88
N LEU A 4 23.92 19.99 3.19
CA LEU A 4 24.84 19.38 2.22
C LEU A 4 24.19 18.07 1.75
N ALA A 5 23.88 17.97 0.46
CA ALA A 5 23.39 16.74 -0.13
C ALA A 5 24.41 15.62 0.11
N ASP A 6 23.94 14.49 0.68
CA ASP A 6 24.80 13.32 0.94
C ASP A 6 25.29 12.74 -0.39
N PRO A 7 26.61 12.62 -0.63
CA PRO A 7 27.15 12.05 -1.87
C PRO A 7 26.71 10.60 -2.13
N ASN A 8 26.21 9.88 -1.13
CA ASN A 8 25.65 8.54 -1.31
C ASN A 8 24.20 8.55 -1.81
N SER A 9 23.50 9.69 -1.75
CA SER A 9 22.13 9.84 -2.22
C SER A 9 22.08 10.08 -3.72
N VAL A 10 22.34 9.02 -4.49
CA VAL A 10 22.35 9.06 -5.97
C VAL A 10 20.96 9.12 -6.62
N GLY A 11 19.89 9.04 -5.82
CA GLY A 11 18.51 9.03 -6.32
C GLY A 11 18.16 7.74 -7.08
N GLY A 12 17.19 7.83 -7.99
CA GLY A 12 16.76 6.70 -8.83
C GLY A 12 15.86 5.67 -8.15
N GLY A 13 15.33 5.98 -6.96
CA GLY A 13 14.35 5.12 -6.31
C GLY A 13 13.02 5.15 -7.04
N GLU A 14 12.43 3.98 -7.28
CA GLU A 14 11.13 3.82 -7.92
C GLU A 14 10.08 3.32 -6.92
N LYS A 15 8.82 3.61 -7.23
CA LYS A 15 7.67 3.13 -6.46
C LYS A 15 7.41 1.67 -6.78
N PHE A 16 6.83 0.93 -5.82
CA PHE A 16 6.25 -0.37 -6.13
C PHE A 16 5.13 -0.19 -7.15
N GLU A 17 5.07 -1.04 -8.17
CA GLU A 17 4.02 -1.01 -9.18
C GLU A 17 3.40 -2.39 -9.38
N VAL A 18 2.09 -2.43 -9.59
CA VAL A 18 1.35 -3.64 -9.97
C VAL A 18 0.33 -3.28 -11.04
N VAL A 19 0.18 -4.16 -12.04
CA VAL A 19 -0.78 -3.98 -13.13
C VAL A 19 -2.00 -4.87 -12.88
N PHE A 20 -3.18 -4.24 -12.87
CA PHE A 20 -4.47 -4.92 -12.79
C PHE A 20 -5.12 -4.96 -14.17
N GLU A 21 -5.69 -6.12 -14.49
CA GLU A 21 -6.59 -6.29 -15.61
C GLU A 21 -8.02 -6.13 -15.10
N SER A 22 -8.79 -5.27 -15.75
CA SER A 22 -10.15 -4.95 -15.32
C SER A 22 -11.05 -6.19 -15.27
N GLY A 23 -11.82 -6.33 -14.20
CA GLY A 23 -12.69 -7.47 -13.93
C GLY A 23 -11.99 -8.72 -13.38
N LYS A 24 -10.67 -8.69 -13.14
CA LYS A 24 -9.97 -9.78 -12.45
C LYS A 24 -9.91 -9.58 -10.94
N GLU A 25 -9.86 -10.69 -10.22
CA GLU A 25 -9.60 -10.72 -8.78
C GLU A 25 -8.14 -11.06 -8.51
N TYR A 26 -7.51 -10.29 -7.63
CA TYR A 26 -6.12 -10.46 -7.22
C TYR A 26 -6.05 -10.78 -5.74
N ARG A 27 -5.40 -11.90 -5.39
CA ARG A 27 -5.06 -12.19 -3.99
C ARG A 27 -3.73 -11.54 -3.64
N MET A 28 -3.76 -10.55 -2.75
CA MET A 28 -2.57 -9.92 -2.19
C MET A 28 -2.28 -10.49 -0.80
N ARG A 29 -1.01 -10.82 -0.55
CA ARG A 29 -0.53 -11.33 0.75
C ARG A 29 0.24 -10.23 1.44
N LEU A 30 -0.42 -9.55 2.36
CA LEU A 30 0.16 -8.44 3.09
C LEU A 30 0.99 -8.99 4.26
N ILE A 31 2.23 -8.53 4.39
CA ILE A 31 3.15 -8.95 5.46
C ILE A 31 3.80 -7.69 6.01
N ASN A 32 3.61 -7.42 7.31
CA ASN A 32 4.35 -6.35 7.96
C ASN A 32 5.69 -6.90 8.49
N ALA A 33 6.75 -6.66 7.72
CA ALA A 33 8.13 -7.01 8.06
C ALA A 33 8.96 -5.81 8.55
N ALA A 34 8.31 -4.72 8.99
CA ALA A 34 9.03 -3.55 9.48
C ALA A 34 9.67 -3.81 10.85
N ILE A 35 10.81 -3.15 11.11
CA ILE A 35 11.46 -3.13 12.43
C ILE A 35 10.52 -2.43 13.44
N GLU A 36 9.93 -1.33 13.01
CA GLU A 36 8.96 -0.53 13.75
C GLU A 36 7.93 0.03 12.76
N GLY A 37 6.67 0.08 13.17
CA GLY A 37 5.58 0.61 12.36
C GLY A 37 4.39 -0.33 12.27
N HIS A 38 3.20 0.24 12.40
CA HIS A 38 1.95 -0.43 12.07
C HIS A 38 1.35 0.28 10.86
N PHE A 39 0.69 -0.49 10.01
CA PHE A 39 0.24 -0.03 8.70
C PHE A 39 -1.27 -0.17 8.60
N GLN A 40 -1.92 0.87 8.12
CA GLN A 40 -3.30 0.86 7.67
C GLN A 40 -3.27 0.82 6.14
N PHE A 41 -3.15 -0.40 5.61
CA PHE A 41 -3.05 -0.65 4.18
C PHE A 41 -4.36 -0.37 3.47
N MET A 42 -4.31 0.32 2.33
CA MET A 42 -5.47 0.56 1.46
C MET A 42 -5.03 0.77 0.02
N ILE A 43 -5.97 0.60 -0.91
CA ILE A 43 -5.81 0.96 -2.31
C ILE A 43 -6.92 1.97 -2.62
N ASP A 44 -6.55 3.13 -3.16
CA ASP A 44 -7.51 4.18 -3.47
C ASP A 44 -8.57 3.65 -4.46
N SER A 45 -9.84 3.95 -4.18
CA SER A 45 -11.00 3.52 -4.98
C SER A 45 -11.19 2.00 -5.15
N HIS A 46 -10.57 1.18 -4.28
CA HIS A 46 -10.79 -0.28 -4.27
C HIS A 46 -11.22 -0.76 -2.88
N SER A 47 -12.08 -1.77 -2.86
CA SER A 47 -12.43 -2.50 -1.65
C SER A 47 -11.51 -3.71 -1.47
N LEU A 48 -11.26 -4.08 -0.22
CA LEU A 48 -10.43 -5.23 0.16
C LEU A 48 -11.31 -6.28 0.84
N THR A 49 -11.33 -7.48 0.30
CA THR A 49 -12.00 -8.63 0.91
C THR A 49 -10.97 -9.44 1.69
N VAL A 50 -10.98 -9.36 3.02
CA VAL A 50 -10.03 -10.09 3.87
C VAL A 50 -10.51 -11.53 4.03
N ILE A 51 -9.65 -12.50 3.69
CA ILE A 51 -10.00 -13.92 3.68
C ILE A 51 -9.22 -14.76 4.69
N ALA A 52 -8.08 -14.26 5.17
CA ALA A 52 -7.28 -14.93 6.19
C ALA A 52 -6.44 -13.90 6.96
N ASN A 53 -6.16 -14.23 8.22
CA ASN A 53 -5.14 -13.56 9.02
C ASN A 53 -4.13 -14.59 9.48
N ASP A 54 -2.86 -14.26 9.33
CA ASP A 54 -1.70 -15.10 9.57
C ASP A 54 -1.72 -16.42 8.77
N LEU A 55 -2.12 -17.51 9.41
CA LEU A 55 -2.24 -18.84 8.81
C LEU A 55 -3.63 -19.44 9.04
N VAL A 56 -4.59 -18.60 9.44
CA VAL A 56 -5.94 -19.00 9.80
C VAL A 56 -6.92 -18.37 8.80
N PRO A 57 -7.50 -19.18 7.89
CA PRO A 57 -8.61 -18.74 7.07
C PRO A 57 -9.78 -18.29 7.94
N MET A 58 -10.47 -17.23 7.52
CA MET A 58 -11.61 -16.68 8.25
C MET A 58 -12.80 -16.46 7.32
N VAL A 59 -13.97 -16.19 7.91
CA VAL A 59 -15.15 -15.77 7.14
C VAL A 59 -14.82 -14.44 6.46
N PRO A 60 -14.93 -14.36 5.13
CA PRO A 60 -14.55 -13.15 4.40
C PRO A 60 -15.36 -11.93 4.84
N TYR A 61 -14.69 -10.78 4.92
CA TYR A 61 -15.36 -9.49 5.13
C TYR A 61 -14.73 -8.41 4.25
N VAL A 62 -15.55 -7.43 3.86
CA VAL A 62 -15.14 -6.33 2.98
C VAL A 62 -14.80 -5.11 3.84
N THR A 63 -13.69 -4.46 3.52
CA THR A 63 -13.23 -3.23 4.17
C THR A 63 -12.48 -2.33 3.18
N GLY A 64 -12.48 -1.02 3.40
CA GLY A 64 -11.65 -0.09 2.63
C GLY A 64 -10.19 -0.04 3.07
N SER A 65 -9.87 -0.55 4.26
CA SER A 65 -8.48 -0.63 4.75
C SER A 65 -8.26 -1.78 5.71
N VAL A 66 -7.02 -2.27 5.78
CA VAL A 66 -6.60 -3.34 6.70
C VAL A 66 -5.47 -2.84 7.59
N PHE A 67 -5.68 -2.94 8.90
CA PHE A 67 -4.67 -2.62 9.88
C PHE A 67 -3.78 -3.84 10.16
N ILE A 68 -2.46 -3.70 10.03
CA ILE A 68 -1.48 -4.79 10.16
C ILE A 68 -0.34 -4.37 11.08
N ALA A 69 -0.21 -5.07 12.21
CA ALA A 69 0.87 -4.90 13.17
C ALA A 69 2.15 -5.65 12.74
N GLY A 70 3.28 -5.32 13.35
CA GLY A 70 4.57 -5.99 13.07
C GLY A 70 4.47 -7.51 13.25
N GLY A 71 4.91 -8.26 12.23
CA GLY A 71 4.88 -9.74 12.22
C GLY A 71 3.56 -10.38 11.77
N GLN A 72 2.49 -9.59 11.62
CA GLN A 72 1.20 -10.10 11.13
C GLN A 72 1.17 -10.26 9.61
N ARG A 73 0.31 -11.17 9.14
CA ARG A 73 -0.03 -11.34 7.73
C ARG A 73 -1.54 -11.25 7.56
N SER A 74 -1.97 -10.68 6.43
CA SER A 74 -3.38 -10.71 6.03
C SER A 74 -3.47 -11.04 4.55
N ASP A 75 -4.32 -11.99 4.19
CA ASP A 75 -4.64 -12.29 2.81
C ASP A 75 -5.90 -11.51 2.42
N VAL A 76 -5.78 -10.69 1.39
CA VAL A 76 -6.88 -9.89 0.85
C VAL A 76 -7.11 -10.21 -0.61
N ILE A 77 -8.36 -10.23 -1.04
CA ILE A 77 -8.76 -10.23 -2.43
C ILE A 77 -9.12 -8.80 -2.81
N VAL A 78 -8.60 -8.35 -3.94
CA VAL A 78 -8.91 -7.06 -4.55
C VAL A 78 -9.52 -7.35 -5.92
N GLU A 79 -10.75 -6.89 -6.12
CA GLU A 79 -11.39 -6.94 -7.42
C GLU A 79 -11.00 -5.69 -8.21
N ALA A 80 -10.61 -5.87 -9.48
CA ALA A 80 -10.25 -4.78 -10.37
C ALA A 80 -11.50 -4.19 -11.06
N ASP A 81 -12.47 -3.73 -10.26
CA ASP A 81 -13.77 -3.22 -10.68
C ASP A 81 -13.82 -1.69 -10.85
N ALA A 82 -12.75 -0.99 -10.47
CA ALA A 82 -12.63 0.44 -10.62
C ALA A 82 -12.50 0.85 -12.10
N GLN A 83 -12.81 2.12 -12.38
CA GLN A 83 -12.60 2.68 -13.73
C GLN A 83 -11.11 2.57 -14.11
N PRO A 84 -10.77 2.18 -15.36
CA PRO A 84 -9.38 2.08 -15.77
C PRO A 84 -8.60 3.39 -15.52
N GLY A 85 -7.58 3.31 -14.68
CA GLY A 85 -6.77 4.44 -14.24
C GLY A 85 -5.58 4.01 -13.38
N ASP A 86 -4.86 4.98 -12.87
CA ASP A 86 -3.76 4.78 -11.91
C ASP A 86 -4.24 5.14 -10.51
N TYR A 87 -3.99 4.28 -9.53
CA TYR A 87 -4.45 4.41 -8.16
C TYR A 87 -3.29 4.27 -7.17
N TRP A 88 -3.33 5.03 -6.08
CA TRP A 88 -2.36 4.87 -5.01
C TRP A 88 -2.65 3.61 -4.20
N LEU A 89 -1.64 2.75 -4.09
CA LEU A 89 -1.52 1.79 -3.00
C LEU A 89 -0.82 2.47 -1.84
N ARG A 90 -1.42 2.46 -0.65
CA ARG A 90 -0.93 3.16 0.52
C ARG A 90 -0.63 2.16 1.63
N ALA A 91 0.59 2.18 2.16
CA ALA A 91 0.91 1.42 3.36
C ALA A 91 0.27 2.05 4.62
N GLY A 92 0.14 3.38 4.65
CA GLY A 92 -0.60 4.10 5.69
C GLY A 92 -0.01 3.95 7.10
N TRP A 93 1.15 4.56 7.38
CA TRP A 93 1.76 4.51 8.71
C TRP A 93 0.80 5.03 9.80
N ALA A 94 0.57 4.20 10.82
CA ALA A 94 -0.26 4.49 11.98
C ALA A 94 0.40 5.52 12.93
N LYS A 95 0.25 6.81 12.62
CA LYS A 95 0.86 7.92 13.38
C LYS A 95 0.49 7.91 14.87
N PHE A 96 -0.70 7.42 15.20
CA PHE A 96 -1.22 7.44 16.57
C PHE A 96 -0.46 6.50 17.53
N LEU A 97 0.23 5.48 17.02
CA LEU A 97 0.98 4.52 17.85
C LEU A 97 2.44 4.91 18.08
N PHE A 98 3.05 5.61 17.14
CA PHE A 98 4.50 5.89 17.13
C PHE A 98 4.82 7.39 17.32
N GLY A 99 3.85 8.14 17.81
CA GLY A 99 3.97 9.57 18.08
C GLY A 99 4.09 10.43 16.82
N ARG A 100 4.04 11.74 17.02
CA ARG A 100 4.18 12.73 15.95
C ARG A 100 5.66 12.87 15.59
N GLN A 101 6.16 11.95 14.76
CA GLN A 101 7.50 12.08 14.19
C GLN A 101 7.58 13.41 13.40
N PRO A 102 8.67 14.19 13.52
CA PRO A 102 8.81 15.45 12.78
C PRO A 102 8.80 15.24 11.26
N ARG A 103 9.12 14.03 10.80
CA ARG A 103 9.04 13.62 9.40
C ARG A 103 8.35 12.25 9.30
N PRO A 104 7.01 12.18 9.40
CA PRO A 104 6.31 10.92 9.29
C PRO A 104 6.44 10.41 7.84
N PRO A 105 6.72 9.11 7.62
CA PRO A 105 6.90 8.56 6.28
C PRO A 105 5.54 8.38 5.59
N LEU A 106 4.98 9.50 5.14
CA LEU A 106 3.70 9.57 4.45
C LEU A 106 3.80 9.19 2.98
N ASN A 107 5.01 9.11 2.45
CA ASN A 107 5.31 8.74 1.07
C ASN A 107 5.48 7.23 0.88
N MET A 108 5.06 6.39 1.83
CA MET A 108 5.03 4.93 1.70
C MET A 108 3.84 4.50 0.83
N THR A 109 3.98 4.76 -0.46
CA THR A 109 2.98 4.48 -1.49
C THR A 109 3.57 3.61 -2.61
N GLY A 110 2.69 2.95 -3.34
CA GLY A 110 2.94 2.30 -4.63
C GLY A 110 1.82 2.61 -5.61
N ASN A 111 1.93 2.08 -6.83
CA ASN A 111 1.04 2.36 -7.94
C ASN A 111 0.29 1.08 -8.32
N VAL A 112 -1.03 1.16 -8.39
CA VAL A 112 -1.88 0.17 -9.06
C VAL A 112 -2.26 0.77 -10.41
N ARG A 113 -1.87 0.09 -11.50
CA ARG A 113 -2.07 0.55 -12.87
C ARG A 113 -3.05 -0.36 -13.59
N TYR A 114 -4.04 0.20 -14.26
CA TYR A 114 -4.88 -0.57 -15.19
C TYR A 114 -4.30 -0.62 -16.62
N ASP A 115 -3.37 0.27 -16.92
CA ASP A 115 -2.59 0.27 -18.18
C ASP A 115 -1.10 0.13 -17.85
N ALA A 116 -0.49 -0.94 -18.35
CA ALA A 116 0.93 -1.24 -18.15
C ALA A 116 1.87 -0.20 -18.79
N LEU A 117 1.37 0.59 -19.75
CA LEU A 117 2.14 1.66 -20.40
C LEU A 117 2.05 3.00 -19.65
N SER A 118 1.18 3.10 -18.65
CA SER A 118 1.10 4.33 -17.86
C SER A 118 2.35 4.49 -16.99
N ASN A 119 2.94 5.68 -17.05
CA ASN A 119 4.03 6.11 -16.19
C ASN A 119 3.69 7.41 -15.46
N LYS A 120 2.40 7.65 -15.22
CA LYS A 120 1.92 8.81 -14.49
C LYS A 120 1.76 8.44 -13.02
N ASP A 121 2.09 9.36 -12.14
CA ASP A 121 1.72 9.24 -10.74
C ASP A 121 0.18 9.35 -10.62
N PRO A 122 -0.45 8.50 -9.79
CA PRO A 122 -1.87 8.63 -9.49
C PRO A 122 -2.19 10.04 -8.94
N PRO A 123 -3.39 10.58 -9.19
CA PRO A 123 -3.76 11.91 -8.71
C PRO A 123 -3.65 12.02 -7.19
N ALA A 124 -3.26 13.21 -6.71
CA ALA A 124 -3.28 13.51 -5.28
C ALA A 124 -4.73 13.82 -4.86
N ASN A 125 -5.22 13.11 -3.84
CA ASN A 125 -6.51 13.37 -3.21
C ASN A 125 -6.38 14.44 -2.12
#